data_AF-A0A8T6UU37-F1
#
_entry.id   AF-A0A8T6UU37-F1
#
_cell.length_a   1.000
_cell.length_b   1.000
_cell.length_c   1.000
_cell.angle_alpha   90.00
_cell.angle_beta   90.00
_cell.angle_gamma   90.00
#
_symmetry.space_group_name_H-M   'P 1'
#
loop_
_entity.id
_entity.type
_entity.pdbx_description
1 polymer ?
#
loop_
_entity_poly.entity_id
_entity_poly.type
_entity_poly.pdbx_seq_one_letter_code
_entity_poly.pdbx_strand_id
1 'polypeptide(L)' 'MYPAGIIAQTLRMFGQGMKVVVEILAMAVDAGVIPIDKDILVIAGSGRGADTAVIAKPANSRRLFDIVIKEIIAKPSNL' A
#
# COMPACT_ATOMS: atom_id res chain seq x y z
N MET A 1 -13.93 -2.91 -16.32
CA MET A 1 -13.12 -2.88 -15.08
C MET A 1 -12.24 -4.13 -15.07
N TYR A 2 -10.92 -4.01 -14.91
CA TYR A 2 -9.99 -5.15 -14.87
C TYR A 2 -9.62 -5.50 -13.42
N PRO A 3 -9.10 -6.72 -13.12
CA PRO A 3 -8.88 -7.18 -11.75
C PRO A 3 -8.08 -6.22 -10.86
N ALA A 4 -6.95 -5.70 -11.34
CA ALA A 4 -6.17 -4.72 -10.57
C ALA A 4 -6.93 -3.40 -10.33
N GLY A 5 -7.82 -3.00 -11.25
CA GLY A 5 -8.72 -1.87 -11.04
C GLY A 5 -9.74 -2.11 -9.92
N ILE A 6 -10.25 -3.33 -9.78
CA ILE A 6 -11.14 -3.72 -8.69
C ILE A 6 -10.39 -3.64 -7.35
N ILE A 7 -9.20 -4.25 -7.26
CA ILE A 7 -8.37 -4.22 -6.05
C ILE A 7 -8.07 -2.78 -5.64
N ALA A 8 -7.70 -1.92 -6.60
CA ALA A 8 -7.44 -0.52 -6.32
C ALA A 8 -8.68 0.23 -5.81
N GLN A 9 -9.87 -0.04 -6.35
CA GLN A 9 -11.13 0.55 -5.83
C GLN A 9 -11.50 -0.01 -4.45
N THR A 10 -11.27 -1.29 -4.19
CA THR A 10 -11.46 -1.89 -2.87
C THR A 10 -10.53 -1.26 -1.82
N LEU A 11 -9.24 -1.08 -2.13
CA LEU A 11 -8.30 -0.42 -1.21
C LEU A 11 -8.68 1.05 -0.95
N ARG A 12 -9.27 1.73 -1.94
CA ARG A 12 -9.79 3.10 -1.76
C ARG A 12 -10.92 3.22 -0.75
N MET A 13 -11.57 2.12 -0.36
CA MET A 13 -12.52 2.12 0.77
C MET A 13 -11.85 2.53 2.10
N PHE A 14 -10.53 2.43 2.20
CA PHE A 14 -9.73 2.94 3.33
C PHE A 14 -9.13 4.33 3.08
N GLY A 15 -9.28 4.88 1.87
CA GLY A 15 -8.69 6.13 1.40
C GLY A 15 -7.76 5.95 0.20
N GLN A 16 -7.52 7.03 -0.54
CA GLN A 16 -6.63 6.99 -1.71
C GLN A 16 -5.20 6.59 -1.31
N GLY A 17 -4.72 7.08 -0.16
CA GLY A 17 -3.41 6.73 0.37
C GLY A 17 -3.22 5.23 0.64
N MET A 18 -4.25 4.51 1.12
CA MET A 18 -4.14 3.05 1.34
C MET A 18 -3.88 2.28 0.05
N LYS A 19 -4.58 2.65 -1.03
CA LYS A 19 -4.31 2.07 -2.35
C LYS A 19 -2.87 2.35 -2.78
N VAL A 20 -2.41 3.59 -2.62
CA VAL A 20 -1.06 4.00 -3.04
C VAL A 20 0.02 3.29 -2.21
N VAL A 21 -0.18 3.14 -0.90
CA VAL A 21 0.67 2.35 0.00
C VAL A 21 0.96 0.97 -0.58
N VAL A 22 -0.08 0.23 -0.98
CA VAL A 22 0.08 -1.14 -1.50
C VAL A 22 0.85 -1.14 -2.83
N GLU A 23 0.57 -0.19 -3.72
CA GLU A 23 1.26 -0.06 -5.01
C GLU A 23 2.74 0.27 -4.85
N ILE A 24 3.09 1.30 -4.07
CA ILE A 24 4.48 1.71 -3.93
C ILE A 24 5.30 0.67 -3.17
N LEU A 25 4.68 -0.07 -2.25
CA LEU A 25 5.32 -1.20 -1.58
C LEU A 25 5.69 -2.29 -2.58
N ALA A 26 4.73 -2.71 -3.42
CA ALA A 26 4.98 -3.71 -4.46
C ALA A 26 6.03 -3.24 -5.48
N MET A 27 5.95 -1.98 -5.92
CA MET A 27 6.91 -1.38 -6.86
C MET A 27 8.33 -1.30 -6.26
N ALA A 28 8.44 -0.96 -4.98
CA ALA A 28 9.73 -0.90 -4.30
C ALA A 28 10.37 -2.30 -4.17
N VAL A 29 9.56 -3.34 -3.91
CA VAL A 29 10.05 -4.72 -3.95
C VAL A 29 10.46 -5.13 -5.36
N ASP A 30 9.64 -4.83 -6.36
CA ASP A 30 9.92 -5.15 -7.77
C ASP A 30 11.24 -4.50 -8.24
N ALA A 31 11.51 -3.27 -7.78
CA ALA A 31 12.75 -2.55 -8.06
C ALA A 31 13.95 -3.04 -7.23
N GLY A 32 13.74 -3.90 -6.23
CA GLY A 32 14.80 -4.40 -5.35
C GLY A 32 15.38 -3.35 -4.40
N VAL A 33 14.66 -2.25 -4.14
CA VAL A 33 15.15 -1.13 -3.31
C VAL A 33 14.82 -1.27 -1.82
N ILE A 34 14.00 -2.27 -1.45
CA ILE A 34 13.67 -2.60 -0.07
C ILE A 34 13.79 -4.11 0.21
N PRO A 35 14.14 -4.51 1.44
CA PRO A 35 14.20 -5.92 1.83
C PRO A 35 12.80 -6.55 1.93
N ILE A 36 12.69 -7.84 1.59
CA ILE A 36 11.43 -8.61 1.67
C ILE A 36 11.24 -9.35 2.99
N ASP A 37 12.29 -9.45 3.80
CA ASP A 37 12.36 -10.17 5.08
C ASP A 37 12.11 -9.27 6.30
N LYS A 38 11.79 -7.99 6.07
CA LYS A 38 11.54 -6.99 7.13
C LYS A 38 10.19 -6.32 6.93
N ASP A 39 9.63 -5.86 8.04
CA ASP A 39 8.47 -5.00 8.03
C ASP A 39 8.87 -3.59 7.58
N ILE A 40 8.03 -2.98 6.75
CA ILE A 40 8.31 -1.70 6.11
C ILE A 40 7.24 -0.70 6.54
N LEU A 41 7.69 0.49 6.98
CA LEU A 41 6.84 1.66 7.13
C LEU A 41 6.61 2.27 5.75
N VAL A 42 5.35 2.30 5.32
CA VAL A 42 4.94 2.85 4.03
C VAL A 42 4.07 4.08 4.27
N ILE A 43 4.41 5.18 3.60
CA ILE A 43 3.71 6.45 3.75
C ILE A 43 3.25 6.90 2.37
N ALA A 44 1.97 7.26 2.26
CA ALA A 44 1.38 7.80 1.03
C ALA A 44 0.29 8.84 1.35
N GLY A 45 -0.30 9.43 0.31
CA GLY A 45 -1.35 10.44 0.45
C GLY A 45 -2.35 10.50 -0.71
N SER A 46 -3.31 11.41 -0.58
CA SER A 46 -4.37 11.65 -1.56
C SER A 46 -4.05 12.86 -2.45
N GLY A 47 -3.62 12.61 -3.69
CA GLY A 47 -3.31 13.64 -4.68
C GLY A 47 -2.00 14.41 -4.43
N ARG A 48 -1.79 14.92 -3.21
CA ARG A 48 -0.55 15.56 -2.75
C ARG A 48 -0.30 15.31 -1.26
N GLY A 49 0.96 15.39 -0.84
CA GLY A 49 1.34 15.19 0.56
C GLY A 49 1.19 13.74 1.02
N ALA A 50 1.05 13.56 2.33
CA ALA A 50 0.88 12.26 2.97
C ALA A 50 -0.23 12.33 4.02
N ASP A 51 -1.13 11.35 3.99
CA ASP A 51 -2.27 11.23 4.91
C ASP A 51 -2.48 9.81 5.45
N THR A 52 -1.72 8.84 4.94
CA THR A 52 -1.84 7.42 5.27
C THR A 52 -0.45 6.83 5.55
N ALA A 53 -0.31 6.15 6.68
CA ALA A 53 0.93 5.48 7.09
C ALA A 53 0.61 4.10 7.65
N VAL A 54 1.32 3.08 7.17
CA VAL A 54 1.13 1.68 7.59
C VAL A 54 2.45 0.97 7.84
N ILE A 55 2.44 -0.02 8.73
CA ILE A 55 3.47 -1.05 8.77
C ILE A 55 2.96 -2.23 7.94
N ALA A 56 3.77 -2.72 7.00
CA ALA A 56 3.39 -3.82 6.13
C ALA A 56 4.52 -4.82 5.92
N LYS A 57 4.15 -6.09 5.79
CA LYS A 57 5.02 -7.12 5.22
C LYS A 57 5.01 -6.97 3.70
N PRO A 58 6.16 -6.71 3.07
CA PRO A 58 6.26 -6.48 1.63
C PRO A 58 6.16 -7.78 0.82
N ALA A 59 5.66 -7.66 -0.41
CA ALA A 59 5.76 -8.68 -1.45
C ALA A 59 5.76 -7.99 -2.82
N ASN A 60 6.22 -8.71 -3.85
CA ASN A 60 6.31 -8.19 -5.22
C ASN A 60 4.92 -8.14 -5.89
N SER A 61 4.79 -7.42 -7.01
CA SER A 61 3.49 -7.22 -7.67
C SER A 61 2.84 -8.51 -8.19
N ARG A 62 3.64 -9.52 -8.55
CA ARG A 62 3.16 -10.86 -8.95
C ARG A 62 2.55 -11.64 -7.79
N ARG A 63 2.92 -11.29 -6.56
CA ARG A 63 2.47 -11.91 -5.31
C ARG A 63 1.75 -10.87 -4.43
N LEU A 64 0.95 -10.01 -5.05
CA LEU A 64 0.26 -8.91 -4.37
C LEU A 64 -0.51 -9.37 -3.11
N PHE A 65 -1.16 -10.54 -3.17
CA PHE A 65 -1.93 -11.09 -2.06
C PHE A 65 -1.07 -11.64 -0.90
N ASP A 66 0.26 -11.71 -1.07
CA ASP A 66 1.21 -12.03 0.01
C ASP A 66 1.60 -10.77 0.82
N ILE A 67 1.21 -9.57 0.36
CA ILE A 67 1.36 -8.33 1.14
C ILE A 67 0.43 -8.41 2.35
N VAL A 68 0.96 -8.12 3.53
CA VAL A 68 0.18 -8.07 4.76
C VAL A 68 0.27 -6.68 5.36
N ILE A 69 -0.87 -5.99 5.46
CA ILE A 69 -0.97 -4.76 6.26
C ILE A 69 -1.02 -5.17 7.73
N LYS A 70 0.05 -4.89 8.49
CA LYS A 70 0.19 -5.28 9.89
C LYS A 70 -0.43 -4.25 10.84
N GLU A 71 -0.21 -2.97 10.55
CA GLU A 71 -0.68 -1.88 11.39
C GLU A 71 -1.03 -0.67 10.52
N ILE A 72 -2.13 0.01 10.86
CA ILE A 72 -2.50 1.31 10.28
C ILE A 72 -2.21 2.36 11.34
N ILE A 73 -1.13 3.13 11.14
CA ILE A 73 -0.69 4.19 12.07
C ILE A 73 -1.58 5.42 11.90
N ALA A 74 -1.85 5.79 10.65
CA ALA A 74 -2.69 6.92 10.31
C ALA A 74 -3.45 6.66 9.01
N LYS A 75 -4.70 7.14 8.94
CA LYS A 75 -5.48 7.29 7.71
C LYS A 75 -6.48 8.44 7.89
N PRO A 76 -7.02 9.04 6.80
CA PRO A 76 -8.11 9.99 6.91
C PRO A 76 -9.34 9.40 7.61
N SER A 77 -9.97 10.17 8.49
CA SER A 77 -11.22 9.79 9.17
C SER A 77 -12.45 10.14 8.34
N ASN A 78 -12.36 11.17 7.50
CA ASN A 78 -13.35 11.57 6.51
C ASN A 78 -12.93 11.05 5.13
N LEU A 79 -13.64 10.06 4.63
CA LEU A 79 -13.41 9.44 3.31
C LEU A 79 -14.50 9.85 2.32
#